data_AF-A0A3R7B1C7-F1
#
_entry.id   AF-A0A3R7B1C7-F1
#
_cell.length_a   1.000
_cell.length_b   1.000
_cell.length_c   1.000
_cell.angle_alpha   90.00
_cell.angle_beta   90.00
_cell.angle_gamma   90.00
#
_symmetry.space_group_name_H-M   'P 1'
#
loop_
_entity.id
_entity.type
_entity.pdbx_description
1 polymer ?
#
loop_
_entity_poly.entity_id
_entity_poly.type
_entity_poly.pdbx_seq_one_letter_code
_entity_poly.pdbx_strand_id
1 'polypeptide(L)'
;MSRSNAWHSATLVADPSARNLGKEWLTQQMYHNMHEPFALFPVVSYDEDFYQFDFQASDEHGDHFTCMDRVQFTWPGTVQMFRRLVETNMQAVNFPHYVETAST
;
A
#
# COMPACT_ATOMS: atom_id res chain seq x y z
N MET A 1 17.23 14.44 -5.83
CA MET A 1 16.97 13.52 -4.70
C MET A 1 17.18 12.09 -5.20
N SER A 2 17.87 11.24 -4.44
CA SER A 2 18.07 9.84 -4.86
C SER A 2 16.71 9.15 -4.81
N ARG A 3 16.13 8.79 -5.96
CA ARG A 3 15.12 7.74 -6.00
C ARG A 3 15.75 6.56 -5.29
N SER A 4 15.30 6.22 -4.08
CA SER A 4 15.72 4.94 -3.52
C SER A 4 15.23 3.91 -4.53
N ASN A 5 16.14 3.10 -5.07
CA ASN A 5 15.80 1.96 -5.94
C ASN A 5 15.16 0.87 -5.08
N ALA A 6 14.17 1.25 -4.29
CA ALA A 6 13.53 0.42 -3.32
C ALA A 6 12.47 -0.38 -4.08
N TRP A 7 12.61 -1.70 -4.06
CA TRP A 7 11.76 -2.61 -4.83
C TRP A 7 10.26 -2.45 -4.53
N HIS A 8 9.90 -1.87 -3.39
CA HIS A 8 8.52 -1.59 -2.98
C HIS A 8 7.94 -0.31 -3.60
N SER A 9 8.73 0.49 -4.32
CA SER A 9 8.30 1.67 -5.08
C SER A 9 8.57 1.46 -6.58
N ALA A 10 7.81 0.54 -7.19
CA ALA A 10 7.97 0.19 -8.60
C ALA A 10 6.84 0.76 -9.47
N THR A 11 7.20 1.26 -10.66
CA THR A 11 6.23 1.68 -11.68
C THR A 11 6.05 0.58 -12.72
N LEU A 12 4.81 0.12 -12.91
CA LEU A 12 4.48 -0.84 -13.97
C LEU A 12 4.21 -0.11 -15.29
N VAL A 13 4.79 -0.62 -16.38
CA VAL A 13 4.60 -0.06 -17.72
C VAL A 13 3.22 -0.43 -18.30
N ALA A 14 2.76 0.34 -19.29
CA ALA A 14 1.47 0.13 -19.94
C ALA A 14 1.43 -1.12 -20.85
N ASP A 15 2.58 -1.55 -21.38
CA ASP A 15 2.69 -2.76 -22.19
C ASP A 15 2.28 -4.02 -21.37
N PRO A 16 1.36 -4.87 -21.86
CA PRO A 16 0.88 -6.02 -21.10
C PRO A 16 1.97 -7.05 -20.74
N SER A 17 2.87 -7.34 -21.67
CA SER A 17 3.89 -8.37 -21.48
C SER A 17 4.95 -7.93 -20.47
N ALA A 18 5.45 -6.71 -20.63
CA ALA A 18 6.40 -6.11 -19.70
C ALA A 18 5.77 -5.86 -18.31
N ARG A 19 4.49 -5.50 -18.25
CA ARG A 19 3.76 -5.38 -16.97
C ARG A 19 3.66 -6.72 -16.24
N ASN A 20 3.37 -7.81 -16.94
CA ASN A 20 3.31 -9.14 -16.32
C ASN A 20 4.66 -9.55 -15.75
N LEU A 21 5.74 -9.35 -16.51
CA LEU A 21 7.10 -9.59 -16.03
C LEU A 21 7.44 -8.72 -14.80
N GLY A 22 7.07 -7.44 -14.84
CA GLY A 22 7.27 -6.52 -13.72
C GLY A 22 6.54 -6.99 -12.45
N LYS A 23 5.30 -7.48 -12.58
CA LYS A 23 4.54 -8.05 -11.45
C LYS A 23 5.19 -9.31 -10.88
N GLU A 24 5.66 -10.20 -11.75
CA GLU A 24 6.34 -11.43 -11.31
C GLU A 24 7.61 -11.10 -10.54
N TRP A 25 8.45 -10.23 -11.11
CA TRP A 25 9.66 -9.76 -10.44
C TRP A 25 9.35 -9.10 -9.09
N LEU A 26 8.35 -8.21 -9.03
CA LEU A 26 7.95 -7.54 -7.79
C LEU A 26 7.50 -8.56 -6.72
N THR A 27 6.75 -9.57 -7.13
CA THR A 27 6.27 -10.63 -6.24
C THR A 27 7.44 -11.43 -5.65
N GLN A 28 8.45 -11.73 -6.46
CA GLN A 28 9.67 -12.37 -5.98
C GLN A 28 10.43 -11.47 -5.01
N GLN A 29 10.57 -10.17 -5.31
CA GLN A 29 11.19 -9.21 -4.40
C GLN A 29 10.44 -9.14 -3.05
N MET A 30 9.11 -9.13 -3.07
CA MET A 30 8.30 -9.18 -1.86
C MET A 30 8.58 -10.46 -1.06
N TYR A 31 8.57 -11.63 -1.70
CA TYR A 31 8.79 -12.90 -1.01
C TYR A 31 10.17 -12.98 -0.36
N HIS A 32 11.22 -12.53 -1.05
CA HIS A 32 12.59 -12.65 -0.55
C HIS A 32 12.99 -11.52 0.42
N ASN A 33 12.48 -10.31 0.23
CA ASN A 33 12.90 -9.13 0.99
C ASN A 33 11.87 -8.67 2.02
N MET A 34 10.83 -9.45 2.30
CA MET A 34 9.77 -9.09 3.26
C MET A 34 10.27 -8.98 4.71
N HIS A 35 11.32 -9.71 5.07
CA HIS A 35 11.79 -9.81 6.44
C HIS A 35 12.13 -8.44 7.06
N GLU A 36 12.82 -7.57 6.32
CA GLU A 36 13.19 -6.23 6.77
C GLU A 36 11.96 -5.33 7.01
N PRO A 37 11.03 -5.15 6.06
CA PRO A 37 9.79 -4.42 6.30
C PRO A 37 8.95 -4.98 7.45
N PHE A 38 8.83 -6.30 7.56
CA PHE A 38 8.04 -6.93 8.62
C PHE A 38 8.68 -6.81 10.01
N ALA A 39 10.02 -6.71 10.10
CA ALA A 39 10.70 -6.43 11.36
C ALA A 39 10.37 -5.04 11.94
N LEU A 40 9.83 -4.13 11.13
CA LEU A 40 9.35 -2.83 11.57
C LEU A 40 7.92 -2.88 12.15
N PHE A 41 7.28 -4.05 12.16
CA PHE A 41 5.97 -4.28 12.75
C PHE A 41 6.05 -5.18 14.00
N PRO A 42 5.18 -4.96 15.01
CA PRO A 42 4.19 -3.89 15.06
C PRO A 42 4.83 -2.52 15.38
N VAL A 43 4.28 -1.44 14.80
CA VAL A 43 4.75 -0.05 15.01
C VAL A 43 4.31 0.46 16.38
N VAL A 44 3.11 0.10 16.81
CA VAL A 44 2.52 0.42 18.13
C VAL A 44 2.10 -0.87 18.85
N SER A 45 1.63 -0.79 20.10
CA SER A 45 1.16 -1.98 20.82
C SER A 45 -0.05 -2.63 20.14
N TYR A 46 -0.35 -3.89 20.45
CA TYR A 46 -1.41 -4.67 19.79
C TYR A 46 -2.84 -4.16 20.08
N ASP A 47 -3.00 -3.39 21.15
CA ASP A 47 -4.25 -2.75 21.56
C ASP A 47 -4.47 -1.36 20.95
N GLU A 48 -3.50 -0.88 20.16
CA GLU A 48 -3.54 0.42 19.49
C GLU A 48 -3.57 0.26 17.97
N ASP A 49 -4.41 1.06 17.32
CA ASP A 49 -4.40 1.23 15.87
C ASP A 49 -3.43 2.36 15.49
N PHE A 50 -2.74 2.22 14.36
CA PHE A 50 -1.78 3.20 13.84
C PHE A 50 -2.05 3.49 12.36
N TYR A 51 -2.02 4.78 12.01
CA TYR A 51 -2.21 5.27 10.65
C TYR A 51 -1.14 6.34 10.37
N GLN A 52 -0.38 6.17 9.30
CA GLN A 52 0.59 7.15 8.83
C GLN A 52 0.44 7.34 7.32
N PHE A 53 0.28 8.60 6.92
CA PHE A 53 0.21 9.00 5.52
C PHE A 53 1.37 9.94 5.20
N ASP A 54 2.29 9.47 4.36
CA ASP A 54 3.40 10.27 3.87
C ASP A 54 3.09 10.75 2.45
N PHE A 55 3.01 12.06 2.27
CA PHE A 55 2.81 12.69 0.96
C PHE A 55 4.06 13.42 0.53
N GLN A 56 4.56 13.10 -0.66
CA GLN A 56 5.70 13.77 -1.27
C GLN A 56 5.30 14.33 -2.63
N ALA A 57 5.31 15.65 -2.76
CA ALA A 57 5.13 16.32 -4.04
C ALA A 57 6.45 16.31 -4.83
N SER A 58 6.37 16.10 -6.15
CA SER A 58 7.53 16.25 -7.03
C SER A 58 7.83 17.73 -7.26
N ASP A 59 9.06 18.18 -6.95
CA ASP A 59 9.51 19.56 -7.19
C ASP A 59 9.67 19.88 -8.70
N GLU A 60 9.71 18.87 -9.56
CA GLU A 60 9.88 19.01 -11.00
C GLU A 60 8.52 19.05 -11.69
N HIS A 61 8.10 20.26 -12.11
CA HIS A 61 7.02 20.60 -13.04
C HIS A 61 6.06 19.45 -13.42
N GLY A 62 5.04 19.22 -12.58
CA GLY A 62 3.82 18.51 -12.98
C GLY A 62 3.32 17.52 -11.93
N ASP A 63 2.14 17.82 -11.38
CA ASP A 63 1.00 17.02 -10.87
C ASP A 63 1.19 15.62 -10.24
N HIS A 64 2.41 15.14 -10.04
CA HIS A 64 2.68 13.82 -9.51
C HIS A 64 3.04 13.93 -8.03
N PHE A 65 2.18 13.37 -7.19
CA PHE A 65 2.47 13.12 -5.78
C PHE A 65 2.72 11.62 -5.58
N THR A 66 3.69 11.29 -4.74
CA THR A 66 3.83 9.94 -4.19
C THR A 66 3.16 9.93 -2.83
N CYS A 67 2.24 8.99 -2.63
CA CYS A 67 1.61 8.74 -1.34
C CYS A 67 2.07 7.37 -0.84
N MET A 68 2.52 7.31 0.41
CA MET A 68 2.77 6.06 1.12
C MET A 68 1.88 6.03 2.35
N ASP A 69 1.04 5.00 2.44
CA ASP A 69 0.21 4.74 3.61
C ASP A 69 0.79 3.55 4.38
N ARG A 70 0.87 3.69 5.71
CA ARG A 70 1.24 2.63 6.63
C ARG A 70 0.17 2.53 7.71
N VAL A 71 -0.49 1.37 7.72
CA VAL A 71 -1.58 1.08 8.66
C VAL A 71 -1.28 -0.17 9.49
N GLN A 72 -1.55 -0.10 10.79
CA GLN A 72 -1.66 -1.24 11.69
C GLN A 72 -3.01 -1.17 12.40
N PHE A 73 -3.72 -2.28 12.42
CA PHE A 73 -5.00 -2.38 13.10
C PHE A 73 -5.20 -3.80 13.64
N THR A 74 -6.07 -3.93 14.63
CA THR A 74 -6.52 -5.24 15.10
C THR A 74 -7.93 -5.51 14.55
N TRP A 75 -8.05 -6.51 13.68
CA TRP A 75 -9.37 -6.96 13.21
C TRP A 75 -9.91 -8.09 14.07
N PRO A 76 -11.17 -8.01 14.53
CA PRO A 76 -11.82 -9.15 15.15
C PRO A 76 -12.08 -10.23 14.10
N GLY A 77 -11.69 -11.47 14.42
CA GLY A 77 -11.92 -12.64 13.58
C GLY A 77 -10.64 -13.27 13.04
N THR A 78 -10.78 -14.16 12.06
CA THR A 78 -9.65 -14.91 11.50
C THR A 78 -9.14 -14.28 10.21
N VAL A 79 -7.89 -14.57 9.86
CA VAL A 79 -7.30 -14.19 8.56
C VAL A 79 -8.15 -14.65 7.36
N GLN A 80 -8.89 -15.76 7.49
CA GLN A 80 -9.81 -16.23 6.46
C GLN A 80 -11.01 -15.30 6.26
N MET A 81 -11.55 -14.75 7.35
CA MET A 81 -12.62 -13.76 7.26
C MET A 81 -12.14 -12.48 6.58
N PHE A 82 -10.94 -12.01 6.93
CA PHE A 82 -10.30 -10.88 6.26
C PHE A 82 -10.09 -11.14 4.77
N ARG A 83 -9.52 -12.30 4.41
CA ARG A 83 -9.35 -12.69 2.99
C ARG A 83 -10.66 -12.61 2.22
N ARG A 84 -11.73 -13.21 2.76
CA ARG A 84 -13.06 -13.20 2.14
C ARG A 84 -13.62 -11.77 2.00
N LEU A 85 -13.42 -10.92 3.01
CA LEU A 85 -13.84 -9.51 2.97
C LEU A 85 -13.14 -8.77 1.83
N VAL A 86 -11.81 -8.90 1.72
CA VAL A 86 -11.00 -8.29 0.66
C VAL A 86 -11.41 -8.83 -0.71
N GLU A 87 -11.55 -10.15 -0.89
CA GLU A 87 -11.95 -10.74 -2.17
C GLU A 87 -13.34 -10.28 -2.62
N THR A 88 -14.29 -10.13 -1.68
CA THR A 88 -15.67 -9.74 -1.98
C THR A 88 -15.83 -8.23 -2.16
N ASN A 89 -15.02 -7.42 -1.47
CA ASN A 89 -15.21 -5.98 -1.35
C ASN A 89 -13.95 -5.16 -1.67
N MET A 90 -13.01 -5.70 -2.45
CA MET A 90 -11.69 -5.07 -2.71
C MET A 90 -11.80 -3.59 -3.10
N GLN A 91 -12.82 -3.22 -3.87
CA GLN A 91 -13.06 -1.82 -4.23
C GLN A 91 -13.49 -0.96 -3.03
N ALA A 92 -14.41 -1.43 -2.19
CA ALA A 92 -14.87 -0.70 -1.01
C ALA A 92 -13.82 -0.65 0.11
N VAL A 93 -12.94 -1.64 0.19
CA VAL A 93 -11.83 -1.68 1.17
C VAL A 93 -10.71 -0.72 0.78
N ASN A 94 -10.33 -0.66 -0.51
CA ASN A 94 -9.26 0.21 -0.98
C ASN A 94 -9.71 1.65 -1.24
N PHE A 95 -11.00 1.86 -1.50
CA PHE A 95 -11.60 3.17 -1.76
C PHE A 95 -12.86 3.31 -0.90
N PRO A 96 -12.74 3.49 0.42
CA PRO A 96 -13.90 3.90 1.21
C PRO A 96 -14.45 5.16 0.57
N HIS A 97 -15.75 5.16 0.23
CA HIS A 97 -16.44 6.33 -0.29
C HIS A 97 -16.21 7.48 0.71
N TYR A 98 -15.31 8.41 0.39
CA TYR A 98 -15.37 9.75 0.95
C TYR A 98 -16.67 10.34 0.41
N VAL A 99 -17.76 10.11 1.13
CA VAL A 99 -18.94 10.93 0.99
C VAL A 99 -18.44 12.34 1.30
N GLU A 100 -18.39 13.20 0.28
CA GLU A 100 -18.30 14.64 0.48
C GLU A 100 -19.47 15.04 1.38
N THR A 101 -19.28 15.04 2.69
CA THR A 101 -20.01 15.95 3.56
C THR A 101 -19.40 17.33 3.37
N ALA A 102 -19.58 17.87 2.17
CA ALA A 102 -19.60 19.30 2.00
C ALA A 102 -20.85 19.80 2.75
N SER A 103 -20.68 20.15 4.02
CA SER A 103 -21.42 21.29 4.58
C SER A 103 -20.91 22.51 3.80
N THR A 104 -21.70 23.35 3.13
CA THR A 104 -23.07 23.82 3.35
C THR A 104 -23.62 24.31 2.02
#